data_AF-A0A358EHG1-F1
#
_entry.id   AF-A0A358EHG1-F1
#
_cell.length_a   1.000
_cell.length_b   1.000
_cell.length_c   1.000
_cell.angle_alpha   90.00
_cell.angle_beta   90.00
_cell.angle_gamma   90.00
#
_symmetry.space_group_name_H-M   'P 1'
#
loop_
_entity.id
_entity.type
_entity.pdbx_description
1 polymer ?
#
loop_
_entity_poly.entity_id
_entity_poly.type
_entity_poly.pdbx_seq_one_letter_code
_entity_poly.pdbx_strand_id
1 'polypeptide(L)'
;MLSVDVAPVSAPNEGTLVSTFEVEPDAWYFDEGQGHMPFAVIVEALLQPCGWFASYCNFFADTEGDVAFRNLDGENCILHRPIKPDMGTLTLTTKLTRFAKAGGTSIVFFEVLCENDDGPVMTLETDFGFFSPQILEDQRGLPMTEEMLARRDAESPVPELSLLDGGGELAHLPGMKSGMMRMLDKVTGFWNEGGEAGLGRIRTWQEIHYDAWYFKAHFFEDPVQPGSLGLEALIQSARALVHMKGWLEGIDNPVWEHPVVGFPLSWKYRGQVVPKRNEVVTEVEALKVDIVEGESVTVEVFGTQWVDGLRIYEVPSFAVRVRAAD
;
A
#
# COMPACT_ATOMS: atom_id res chain seq x y z
N MET A 1 12.70 -7.40 -20.97
CA MET A 1 13.10 -6.38 -21.98
C MET A 1 13.34 -5.07 -21.26
N LEU A 2 14.26 -4.22 -21.72
CA LEU A 2 14.47 -2.87 -21.20
C LEU A 2 14.74 -1.90 -22.36
N SER A 3 13.97 -0.81 -22.47
CA SER A 3 14.16 0.22 -23.49
C SER A 3 13.86 1.61 -22.92
N VAL A 4 14.66 2.60 -23.29
CA VAL A 4 14.50 3.99 -22.85
C VAL A 4 14.63 4.88 -24.09
N ASP A 5 13.71 5.84 -24.27
CA ASP A 5 13.70 6.75 -25.43
C ASP A 5 14.49 8.06 -25.22
N VAL A 6 15.02 8.27 -24.02
CA VAL A 6 15.84 9.42 -23.64
C VAL A 6 17.29 9.03 -23.32
N ALA A 7 18.20 9.99 -23.52
CA ALA A 7 19.60 9.81 -23.20
C ALA A 7 19.82 9.73 -21.66
N PRO A 8 20.82 8.97 -21.19
CA PRO A 8 21.15 8.97 -19.77
C PRO A 8 21.62 10.36 -19.33
N VAL A 9 21.40 10.70 -18.06
CA VAL A 9 21.88 11.96 -17.45
C VAL A 9 21.35 13.21 -18.18
N SER A 10 20.17 13.13 -18.79
CA SER A 10 19.61 14.21 -19.61
C SER A 10 18.60 15.10 -18.88
N ALA A 11 18.08 14.66 -17.72
CA ALA A 11 17.00 15.32 -16.98
C ALA A 11 15.89 15.89 -17.90
N PRO A 12 15.27 15.05 -18.76
CA PRO A 12 14.35 15.53 -19.77
C PRO A 12 13.02 15.95 -19.13
N ASN A 13 12.20 16.74 -19.85
CA ASN A 13 10.88 17.12 -19.36
C ASN A 13 9.87 15.95 -19.44
N GLU A 14 10.06 15.08 -20.42
CA GLU A 14 9.23 13.91 -20.69
C GLU A 14 10.13 12.75 -21.18
N GLY A 15 9.65 11.52 -21.09
CA GLY A 15 10.35 10.36 -21.61
C GLY A 15 9.65 9.06 -21.23
N THR A 16 10.02 7.97 -21.88
CA THR A 16 9.42 6.66 -21.72
C THR A 16 10.47 5.61 -21.43
N LEU A 17 10.25 4.87 -20.34
CA LEU A 17 10.90 3.61 -20.04
C LEU A 17 9.90 2.48 -20.31
N VAL A 18 10.34 1.45 -21.04
CA VAL A 18 9.63 0.18 -21.17
C VAL A 18 10.47 -0.92 -20.52
N SER A 19 9.88 -1.63 -19.57
CA SER A 19 10.49 -2.79 -18.90
C SER A 19 9.52 -3.99 -18.91
N THR A 20 9.99 -5.15 -18.46
CA THR A 20 9.12 -6.31 -18.24
C THR A 20 9.28 -6.83 -16.82
N PHE A 21 8.20 -7.39 -16.29
CA PHE A 21 8.15 -8.13 -15.04
C PHE A 21 7.68 -9.55 -15.34
N GLU A 22 8.45 -10.54 -14.93
CA GLU A 22 8.07 -11.94 -15.09
C GLU A 22 7.30 -12.39 -13.85
N VAL A 23 6.04 -12.79 -14.03
CA VAL A 23 5.27 -13.39 -12.95
C VAL A 23 5.81 -14.79 -12.71
N GLU A 24 6.39 -15.02 -11.53
CA GLU A 24 6.85 -16.33 -11.09
C GLU A 24 5.66 -17.13 -10.53
N PRO A 25 5.21 -18.22 -11.19
CA PRO A 25 3.96 -18.89 -10.81
C PRO A 25 3.98 -19.48 -9.39
N ASP A 26 5.16 -19.91 -8.93
CA ASP A 26 5.36 -20.57 -7.64
C ASP A 26 5.82 -19.58 -6.54
N ALA A 27 5.68 -18.27 -6.79
CA ALA A 27 6.06 -17.26 -5.80
C ALA A 27 5.20 -17.36 -4.54
N TRP A 28 5.89 -17.34 -3.39
CA TRP A 28 5.30 -17.54 -2.05
C TRP A 28 4.11 -16.63 -1.74
N TYR A 29 4.08 -15.41 -2.29
CA TYR A 29 3.03 -14.44 -2.01
C TYR A 29 1.68 -14.81 -2.64
N PHE A 30 1.63 -15.71 -3.63
CA PHE A 30 0.36 -16.19 -4.18
C PHE A 30 -0.41 -17.04 -3.17
N ASP A 31 0.29 -17.81 -2.34
CA ASP A 31 -0.36 -18.58 -1.26
C ASP A 31 -0.96 -17.64 -0.20
N GLU A 32 -0.26 -16.56 0.15
CA GLU A 32 -0.72 -15.55 1.11
C GLU A 32 -1.85 -14.66 0.53
N GLY A 33 -1.90 -14.50 -0.80
CA GLY A 33 -2.88 -13.72 -1.55
C GLY A 33 -4.06 -14.52 -2.13
N GLN A 34 -4.28 -15.76 -1.69
CA GLN A 34 -5.35 -16.64 -2.20
C GLN A 34 -5.34 -16.82 -3.73
N GLY A 35 -4.17 -17.08 -4.31
CA GLY A 35 -3.99 -17.28 -5.75
C GLY A 35 -3.96 -15.99 -6.56
N HIS A 36 -3.93 -14.83 -5.91
CA HIS A 36 -3.73 -13.52 -6.53
C HIS A 36 -2.48 -12.85 -5.99
N MET A 37 -1.81 -12.04 -6.80
CA MET A 37 -0.67 -11.26 -6.34
C MET A 37 -1.14 -10.18 -5.35
N PRO A 38 -0.62 -10.15 -4.10
CA PRO A 38 -1.01 -9.14 -3.12
C PRO A 38 -0.71 -7.73 -3.60
N PHE A 39 -1.51 -6.75 -3.18
CA PHE A 39 -1.40 -5.39 -3.69
C PHE A 39 -0.01 -4.78 -3.44
N ALA A 40 0.58 -5.04 -2.28
CA ALA A 40 1.93 -4.53 -2.00
C ALA A 40 2.96 -5.02 -3.02
N VAL A 41 2.85 -6.29 -3.45
CA VAL A 41 3.75 -6.87 -4.45
C VAL A 41 3.51 -6.25 -5.83
N ILE A 42 2.24 -6.03 -6.20
CA ILE A 42 1.89 -5.34 -7.46
C ILE A 42 2.51 -3.94 -7.46
N VAL A 43 2.31 -3.18 -6.39
CA VAL A 43 2.84 -1.81 -6.27
C VAL A 43 4.36 -1.81 -6.36
N GLU A 44 5.06 -2.69 -5.64
CA GLU A 44 6.52 -2.78 -5.75
C GLU A 44 6.97 -3.14 -7.17
N ALA A 45 6.36 -4.15 -7.80
CA ALA A 45 6.71 -4.53 -9.18
C ALA A 45 6.56 -3.36 -10.17
N LEU A 46 5.50 -2.54 -10.01
CA LEU A 46 5.19 -1.44 -10.92
C LEU A 46 5.98 -0.15 -10.63
N LEU A 47 6.43 0.05 -9.39
CA LEU A 47 7.08 1.28 -8.94
C LEU A 47 8.61 1.27 -9.03
N GLN A 48 9.25 0.09 -8.98
CA GLN A 48 10.71 -0.02 -9.11
C GLN A 48 11.26 0.60 -10.43
N PRO A 49 10.59 0.45 -11.60
CA PRO A 49 11.01 1.13 -12.82
C PRO A 49 11.06 2.67 -12.69
N CYS A 50 10.17 3.29 -11.90
CA CYS A 50 10.16 4.73 -11.68
C CYS A 50 11.46 5.21 -11.01
N GLY A 51 11.92 4.50 -9.97
CA GLY A 51 13.17 4.83 -9.27
C GLY A 51 14.41 4.62 -10.13
N TRP A 52 14.43 3.52 -10.89
CA TRP A 52 15.48 3.30 -11.87
C TRP A 52 15.51 4.40 -12.93
N PHE A 53 14.36 4.76 -13.50
CA PHE A 53 14.27 5.76 -14.55
C PHE A 53 14.66 7.16 -14.05
N ALA A 54 14.19 7.53 -12.86
CA ALA A 54 14.54 8.79 -12.23
C ALA A 54 16.06 8.91 -12.01
N SER A 55 16.69 7.80 -11.61
CA SER A 55 18.12 7.72 -11.39
C SER A 55 18.92 7.75 -12.70
N TYR A 56 18.46 7.02 -13.72
CA TYR A 56 19.04 7.01 -15.07
C TYR A 56 19.05 8.42 -15.69
N CYS A 57 17.99 9.20 -15.48
CA CYS A 57 17.89 10.59 -15.93
C CYS A 57 18.66 11.60 -15.06
N ASN A 58 19.25 11.16 -13.94
CA ASN A 58 20.04 11.96 -13.00
C ASN A 58 19.26 13.12 -12.36
N PHE A 59 18.02 12.90 -11.91
CA PHE A 59 17.20 13.96 -11.30
C PHE A 59 17.69 14.43 -9.92
N PHE A 60 18.64 13.73 -9.31
CA PHE A 60 19.27 14.08 -8.03
C PHE A 60 20.54 14.91 -8.16
N ALA A 61 20.97 15.25 -9.39
CA ALA A 61 22.27 15.88 -9.66
C ALA A 61 22.58 17.17 -8.87
N ASP A 62 21.54 17.94 -8.54
CA ASP A 62 21.68 19.24 -7.88
C ASP A 62 21.61 19.14 -6.34
N THR A 63 21.46 17.94 -5.79
CA THR A 63 21.44 17.70 -4.34
C THR A 63 22.84 17.28 -3.89
N GLU A 64 23.44 18.07 -2.99
CA GLU A 64 24.73 17.72 -2.39
C GLU A 64 24.59 16.56 -1.40
N GLY A 65 25.50 15.59 -1.51
CA GLY A 65 25.56 14.43 -0.63
C GLY A 65 24.62 13.29 -1.02
N ASP A 66 24.47 12.33 -0.11
CA ASP A 66 23.61 11.17 -0.32
C ASP A 66 22.13 11.56 -0.27
N VAL A 67 21.34 10.92 -1.13
CA VAL A 67 19.89 11.10 -1.18
C VAL A 67 19.17 9.77 -1.07
N ALA A 68 18.02 9.81 -0.43
CA ALA A 68 17.08 8.71 -0.34
C ALA A 68 15.92 8.95 -1.31
N PHE A 69 15.44 7.87 -1.94
CA PHE A 69 14.32 7.92 -2.87
C PHE A 69 13.05 7.45 -2.16
N ARG A 70 11.97 8.24 -2.24
CA ARG A 70 10.69 7.92 -1.58
C ARG A 70 9.53 8.14 -2.53
N ASN A 71 8.61 7.19 -2.57
CA ASN A 71 7.28 7.40 -3.14
C ASN A 71 6.50 8.40 -2.28
N LEU A 72 5.72 9.27 -2.93
CA LEU A 72 4.95 10.29 -2.24
C LEU A 72 3.45 10.06 -2.41
N ASP A 73 2.95 10.11 -3.64
CA ASP A 73 1.53 9.96 -3.92
C ASP A 73 1.28 8.90 -5.01
N GLY A 74 0.07 8.35 -4.97
CA GLY A 74 -0.48 7.51 -6.01
C GLY A 74 -1.90 7.94 -6.30
N GLU A 75 -2.22 8.15 -7.58
CA GLU A 75 -3.52 8.61 -8.06
C GLU A 75 -3.95 7.77 -9.26
N ASN A 76 -5.26 7.76 -9.54
CA ASN A 76 -5.85 7.01 -10.67
C ASN A 76 -5.38 5.54 -10.74
N CYS A 77 -5.12 4.93 -9.59
CA CYS A 77 -4.60 3.58 -9.48
C CYS A 77 -5.75 2.59 -9.65
N ILE A 78 -5.83 1.94 -10.80
CA ILE A 78 -6.93 1.07 -11.18
C ILE A 78 -6.36 -0.26 -11.63
N LEU A 79 -6.70 -1.33 -10.88
CA LEU A 79 -6.49 -2.69 -11.32
C LEU A 79 -7.59 -3.06 -12.31
N HIS A 80 -7.24 -3.35 -13.57
CA HIS A 80 -8.18 -3.74 -14.61
C HIS A 80 -8.43 -5.25 -14.61
N ARG A 81 -7.41 -6.04 -14.24
CA ARG A 81 -7.48 -7.50 -14.19
C ARG A 81 -6.60 -8.03 -13.05
N PRO A 82 -7.03 -9.06 -12.32
CA PRO A 82 -6.24 -9.62 -11.24
C PRO A 82 -5.00 -10.35 -11.79
N ILE A 83 -3.86 -10.15 -11.15
CA ILE A 83 -2.61 -10.85 -11.51
C ILE A 83 -2.61 -12.23 -10.85
N LYS A 84 -2.58 -13.27 -11.68
CA LYS A 84 -2.60 -14.69 -11.29
C LYS A 84 -1.25 -15.37 -11.62
N PRO A 85 -0.95 -16.54 -11.00
CA PRO A 85 0.29 -17.28 -11.24
C PRO A 85 0.61 -17.55 -12.71
N ASP A 86 -0.41 -17.76 -13.54
CA ASP A 86 -0.29 -18.11 -14.95
C ASP A 86 -0.24 -16.90 -15.90
N MET A 87 -0.21 -15.66 -15.36
CA MET A 87 -0.28 -14.44 -16.16
C MET A 87 0.97 -14.18 -17.03
N GLY A 88 2.09 -14.84 -16.72
CA GLY A 88 3.32 -14.79 -17.51
C GLY A 88 4.01 -13.43 -17.46
N THR A 89 4.51 -12.96 -18.61
CA THR A 89 5.25 -11.70 -18.71
C THR A 89 4.31 -10.50 -18.75
N LEU A 90 4.56 -9.53 -17.88
CA LEU A 90 3.94 -8.22 -17.90
C LEU A 90 4.89 -7.20 -18.54
N THR A 91 4.38 -6.35 -19.42
CA THR A 91 5.08 -5.19 -19.97
C THR A 91 4.68 -3.95 -19.19
N LEU A 92 5.68 -3.19 -18.74
CA LEU A 92 5.51 -1.97 -17.98
C LEU A 92 5.99 -0.80 -18.81
N THR A 93 5.09 0.14 -19.09
CA THR A 93 5.42 1.43 -19.70
C THR A 93 5.37 2.50 -18.63
N THR A 94 6.53 3.02 -18.25
CA THR A 94 6.70 4.11 -17.28
C THR A 94 7.02 5.40 -18.03
N LYS A 95 6.06 6.32 -18.07
CA LYS A 95 6.23 7.64 -18.69
C LYS A 95 6.57 8.66 -17.63
N LEU A 96 7.70 9.32 -17.78
CA LEU A 96 8.00 10.57 -17.11
C LEU A 96 7.11 11.66 -17.71
N THR A 97 6.29 12.31 -16.88
CA THR A 97 5.37 13.36 -17.33
C THR A 97 5.86 14.77 -17.00
N ARG A 98 6.58 14.91 -15.87
CA ARG A 98 7.23 16.16 -15.45
C ARG A 98 8.16 15.91 -14.26
N PHE A 99 8.93 16.93 -13.90
CA PHE A 99 9.63 17.00 -12.62
C PHE A 99 9.57 18.41 -12.03
N ALA A 100 9.83 18.54 -10.73
CA ALA A 100 9.89 19.79 -10.01
C ALA A 100 11.09 19.79 -9.07
N LYS A 101 11.75 20.95 -8.91
CA LYS A 101 12.86 21.14 -7.97
C LYS A 101 12.54 22.28 -7.02
N ALA A 102 12.59 22.03 -5.72
CA ALA A 102 12.39 23.05 -4.70
C ALA A 102 13.08 22.65 -3.39
N GLY A 103 13.74 23.61 -2.73
CA GLY A 103 14.31 23.40 -1.39
C GLY A 103 15.31 22.24 -1.28
N GLY A 104 16.12 22.00 -2.33
CA GLY A 104 17.09 20.88 -2.36
C GLY A 104 16.48 19.50 -2.61
N THR A 105 15.16 19.44 -2.88
CA THR A 105 14.43 18.22 -3.25
C THR A 105 14.07 18.26 -4.73
N SER A 106 14.22 17.12 -5.41
CA SER A 106 13.66 16.87 -6.74
C SER A 106 12.48 15.92 -6.62
N ILE A 107 11.34 16.28 -7.20
CA ILE A 107 10.15 15.42 -7.30
C ILE A 107 9.91 15.10 -8.78
N VAL A 108 9.70 13.83 -9.09
CA VAL A 108 9.54 13.30 -10.44
C VAL A 108 8.20 12.60 -10.55
N PHE A 109 7.45 12.88 -11.61
CA PHE A 109 6.07 12.45 -11.79
C PHE A 109 5.96 11.47 -12.96
N PHE A 110 5.18 10.42 -12.77
CA PHE A 110 5.07 9.31 -13.68
C PHE A 110 3.62 8.89 -13.94
N GLU A 111 3.37 8.45 -15.17
CA GLU A 111 2.25 7.58 -15.52
C GLU A 111 2.80 6.17 -15.77
N VAL A 112 2.13 5.15 -15.25
CA VAL A 112 2.52 3.74 -15.38
C VAL A 112 1.36 2.94 -15.96
N LEU A 113 1.64 2.22 -17.04
CA LEU A 113 0.76 1.21 -17.63
C LEU A 113 1.43 -0.15 -17.50
N CYS A 114 0.70 -1.11 -16.92
CA CYS A 114 1.06 -2.52 -16.90
C CYS A 114 0.07 -3.30 -17.77
N GLU A 115 0.57 -4.07 -18.73
CA GLU A 115 -0.23 -4.83 -19.68
C GLU A 115 0.44 -6.13 -20.13
N ASN A 116 -0.33 -7.03 -20.75
CA ASN A 116 0.18 -8.18 -21.49
C ASN A 116 -0.60 -8.30 -22.83
N ASP A 117 -0.42 -9.40 -23.56
CA ASP A 117 -1.07 -9.61 -24.87
C ASP A 117 -2.60 -9.55 -24.83
N ASP A 118 -3.21 -9.81 -23.68
CA ASP A 118 -4.66 -9.75 -23.46
C ASP A 118 -5.16 -8.33 -23.08
N GLY A 119 -4.25 -7.35 -22.95
CA GLY A 119 -4.55 -5.93 -22.71
C GLY A 119 -4.12 -5.40 -21.33
N PRO A 120 -4.70 -4.27 -20.89
CA PRO A 120 -4.31 -3.62 -19.63
C PRO A 120 -4.55 -4.49 -18.41
N VAL A 121 -3.60 -4.45 -17.47
CA VAL A 121 -3.66 -5.13 -16.17
C VAL A 121 -3.81 -4.09 -15.06
N MET A 122 -3.01 -3.02 -15.07
CA MET A 122 -3.12 -1.93 -14.10
C MET A 122 -2.64 -0.60 -14.69
N THR A 123 -3.29 0.49 -14.30
CA THR A 123 -2.86 1.87 -14.57
C THR A 123 -2.69 2.65 -13.28
N LEU A 124 -1.79 3.62 -13.28
CA LEU A 124 -1.33 4.31 -12.07
C LEU A 124 -0.66 5.64 -12.46
N GLU A 125 -0.95 6.71 -11.73
CA GLU A 125 -0.17 7.95 -11.71
C GLU A 125 0.54 8.08 -10.36
N THR A 126 1.80 8.48 -10.35
CA THR A 126 2.58 8.51 -9.11
C THR A 126 3.75 9.48 -9.16
N ASP A 127 4.25 9.87 -8.00
CA ASP A 127 5.43 10.70 -7.89
C ASP A 127 6.39 10.23 -6.80
N PHE A 128 7.65 10.60 -7.00
CA PHE A 128 8.74 10.24 -6.12
C PHE A 128 9.66 11.43 -5.90
N GLY A 129 10.25 11.50 -4.71
CA GLY A 129 11.24 12.51 -4.38
C GLY A 129 12.60 11.94 -4.03
N PHE A 130 13.64 12.71 -4.37
CA PHE A 130 14.98 12.57 -3.81
C PHE A 130 15.13 13.51 -2.62
N PHE A 131 15.39 12.94 -1.45
CA PHE A 131 15.45 13.66 -0.19
C PHE A 131 16.80 13.47 0.49
N SER A 132 17.35 14.55 1.04
CA SER A 132 18.50 14.41 1.95
C SER A 132 18.06 13.76 3.27
N PRO A 133 18.99 13.09 4.00
CA PRO A 133 18.70 12.52 5.32
C PRO A 133 18.08 13.54 6.29
N GLN A 134 18.56 14.79 6.28
CA GLN A 134 18.03 15.85 7.13
C GLN A 134 16.55 16.15 6.85
N ILE A 135 16.16 16.24 5.58
CA ILE A 135 14.75 16.49 5.20
C ILE A 135 13.87 15.33 5.66
N LEU A 136 14.38 14.10 5.56
CA LEU A 136 13.69 12.91 6.03
C LEU A 136 13.56 12.82 7.56
N GLU A 137 14.55 13.31 8.31
CA GLU A 137 14.46 13.40 9.77
C GLU A 137 13.48 14.48 10.25
N ASP A 138 13.40 15.60 9.52
CA ASP A 138 12.53 16.73 9.84
C ASP A 138 11.08 16.58 9.31
N GLN A 139 10.71 15.39 8.80
CA GLN A 139 9.37 15.13 8.27
C GLN A 139 8.27 15.40 9.31
N ARG A 140 7.28 16.20 8.90
CA ARG A 140 6.17 16.63 9.76
C ARG A 140 4.91 15.77 9.67
N GLY A 141 4.90 14.74 8.82
CA GLY A 141 3.69 13.96 8.60
C GLY A 141 2.67 14.68 7.72
N LEU A 142 1.52 14.03 7.58
CA LEU A 142 0.29 14.63 7.06
C LEU A 142 -0.33 15.57 8.10
N PRO A 143 -1.17 16.53 7.68
CA PRO A 143 -1.93 17.38 8.60
C PRO A 143 -2.68 16.57 9.65
N MET A 144 -2.63 17.08 10.88
CA MET A 144 -3.17 16.45 12.08
C MET A 144 -3.87 17.51 12.92
N THR A 145 -5.01 17.13 13.51
CA THR A 145 -5.75 17.93 14.48
C THR A 145 -5.79 17.24 15.85
N GLU A 146 -6.07 17.99 16.91
CA GLU A 146 -6.29 17.42 18.25
C GLU A 146 -7.44 16.41 18.26
N GLU A 147 -8.48 16.64 17.44
CA GLU A 147 -9.61 15.72 17.29
C GLU A 147 -9.19 14.38 16.67
N MET A 148 -8.33 14.40 15.65
CA MET A 148 -7.79 13.17 15.05
C MET A 148 -6.96 12.37 16.06
N LEU A 149 -6.13 13.05 16.86
CA LEU A 149 -5.36 12.41 17.93
C LEU A 149 -6.27 11.81 19.01
N ALA A 150 -7.25 12.58 19.50
CA ALA A 150 -8.21 12.10 20.49
C ALA A 150 -9.03 10.92 19.97
N ARG A 151 -9.44 10.96 18.69
CA ARG A 151 -10.09 9.83 18.02
C ARG A 151 -9.18 8.62 18.00
N ARG A 152 -7.93 8.76 17.53
CA ARG A 152 -6.93 7.68 17.47
C ARG A 152 -6.63 7.07 18.83
N ASP A 153 -6.63 7.86 19.91
CA ASP A 153 -6.28 7.40 21.25
C ASP A 153 -7.50 7.01 22.11
N ALA A 154 -8.71 7.09 21.53
CA ALA A 154 -9.94 6.75 22.25
C ALA A 154 -9.92 5.32 22.78
N GLU A 155 -10.49 5.14 23.98
CA GLU A 155 -10.65 3.82 24.58
C GLU A 155 -11.54 2.94 23.69
N SER A 156 -11.12 1.69 23.49
CA SER A 156 -11.87 0.73 22.70
C SER A 156 -13.06 0.20 23.50
N PRO A 157 -14.26 0.09 22.91
CA PRO A 157 -15.41 -0.55 23.56
C PRO A 157 -15.30 -2.08 23.60
N VAL A 158 -14.30 -2.66 22.90
CA VAL A 158 -14.00 -4.10 22.93
C VAL A 158 -12.56 -4.35 23.41
N PRO A 159 -12.26 -5.50 24.03
CA PRO A 159 -10.89 -5.88 24.39
C PRO A 159 -9.97 -5.95 23.17
N GLU A 160 -8.66 -5.84 23.40
CA GLU A 160 -7.67 -6.11 22.35
C GLU A 160 -7.78 -7.56 21.87
N LEU A 161 -7.62 -7.77 20.56
CA LEU A 161 -7.64 -9.09 19.93
C LEU A 161 -6.30 -9.32 19.22
N SER A 162 -5.65 -10.45 19.50
CA SER A 162 -4.41 -10.84 18.83
C SER A 162 -4.68 -11.26 17.39
N LEU A 163 -3.84 -10.81 16.46
CA LEU A 163 -3.78 -11.26 15.07
C LEU A 163 -2.56 -12.17 14.82
N LEU A 164 -1.80 -12.46 15.87
CA LEU A 164 -0.71 -13.44 15.84
C LEU A 164 -1.25 -14.87 15.91
N ASP A 165 -0.39 -15.83 15.62
CA ASP A 165 -0.70 -17.26 15.64
C ASP A 165 -1.35 -17.67 16.98
N GLY A 166 -2.52 -18.30 16.91
CA GLY A 166 -3.34 -18.62 18.09
C GLY A 166 -4.35 -17.54 18.49
N GLY A 167 -4.40 -16.41 17.77
CA GLY A 167 -5.32 -15.28 17.99
C GLY A 167 -6.77 -15.48 17.53
N GLY A 168 -7.13 -16.69 17.05
CA GLY A 168 -8.47 -17.02 16.59
C GLY A 168 -8.68 -16.74 15.09
N GLU A 169 -9.93 -16.57 14.66
CA GLU A 169 -10.31 -16.51 13.24
C GLU A 169 -9.69 -15.32 12.50
N LEU A 170 -9.57 -14.16 13.15
CA LEU A 170 -8.98 -12.97 12.55
C LEU A 170 -7.51 -13.18 12.13
N ALA A 171 -6.74 -13.96 12.90
CA ALA A 171 -5.34 -14.30 12.59
C ALA A 171 -5.19 -15.22 11.37
N HIS A 172 -6.29 -15.73 10.82
CA HIS A 172 -6.31 -16.62 9.66
C HIS A 172 -6.91 -15.97 8.41
N LEU A 173 -7.26 -14.68 8.46
CA LEU A 173 -7.65 -13.94 7.27
C LEU A 173 -6.49 -13.89 6.25
N PRO A 174 -6.77 -13.75 4.94
CA PRO A 174 -5.72 -13.67 3.92
C PRO A 174 -4.71 -12.55 4.17
N GLY A 175 -3.44 -12.86 3.95
CA GLY A 175 -2.30 -12.00 4.29
C GLY A 175 -2.00 -11.89 5.80
N MET A 176 -2.86 -12.38 6.69
CA MET A 176 -2.65 -12.33 8.16
C MET A 176 -2.15 -13.64 8.78
N LYS A 177 -2.14 -14.75 8.03
CA LYS A 177 -1.50 -15.99 8.47
C LYS A 177 0.00 -15.72 8.69
N SER A 178 0.66 -16.47 9.59
CA SER A 178 2.12 -16.37 9.77
C SER A 178 2.84 -16.44 8.43
N GLY A 179 3.41 -15.30 8.03
CA GLY A 179 3.85 -15.06 6.67
C GLY A 179 4.52 -13.70 6.54
N MET A 180 5.14 -13.45 5.39
CA MET A 180 5.89 -12.22 5.15
C MET A 180 4.97 -11.03 4.86
N MET A 181 3.70 -11.26 4.45
CA MET A 181 2.72 -10.20 4.21
C MET A 181 1.98 -9.73 5.47
N ARG A 182 2.07 -10.43 6.61
CA ARG A 182 1.36 -9.98 7.83
C ARG A 182 1.94 -8.68 8.33
N MET A 183 1.14 -7.62 8.31
CA MET A 183 1.54 -6.29 8.78
C MET A 183 0.84 -5.85 10.06
N LEU A 184 -0.01 -6.69 10.65
CA LEU A 184 -0.77 -6.38 11.86
C LEU A 184 -0.55 -7.46 12.94
N ASP A 185 -0.35 -7.03 14.18
CA ASP A 185 -0.17 -7.94 15.32
C ASP A 185 -1.43 -8.03 16.19
N LYS A 186 -2.21 -6.94 16.25
CA LYS A 186 -3.45 -6.91 17.03
C LYS A 186 -4.47 -5.87 16.54
N VAL A 187 -5.73 -6.14 16.84
CA VAL A 187 -6.80 -5.13 16.87
C VAL A 187 -6.79 -4.48 18.25
N THR A 188 -6.58 -3.16 18.31
CA THR A 188 -6.56 -2.37 19.56
C THR A 188 -7.82 -1.53 19.73
N GLY A 189 -8.70 -1.50 18.73
CA GLY A 189 -9.96 -0.79 18.81
C GLY A 189 -10.96 -1.22 17.75
N PHE A 190 -12.23 -1.31 18.12
CA PHE A 190 -13.33 -1.51 17.17
C PHE A 190 -14.57 -0.79 17.67
N TRP A 191 -15.15 0.08 16.85
CA TRP A 191 -16.38 0.81 17.13
C TRP A 191 -17.41 0.43 16.09
N ASN A 192 -18.40 -0.37 16.48
CA ASN A 192 -19.39 -0.93 15.57
C ASN A 192 -20.17 0.13 14.76
N GLU A 193 -20.47 1.27 15.39
CA GLU A 193 -21.16 2.42 14.80
C GLU A 193 -20.22 3.64 14.67
N GLY A 194 -18.91 3.38 14.67
CA GLY A 194 -17.90 4.43 14.57
C GLY A 194 -17.65 4.89 13.13
N GLY A 195 -16.86 5.95 13.04
CA GLY A 195 -16.48 6.59 11.79
C GLY A 195 -17.51 7.60 11.28
N GLU A 196 -17.13 8.42 10.30
CA GLU A 196 -17.96 9.54 9.84
C GLU A 196 -19.33 9.09 9.29
N ALA A 197 -19.37 7.96 8.58
CA ALA A 197 -20.61 7.37 8.07
C ALA A 197 -21.39 6.53 9.10
N GLY A 198 -20.84 6.30 10.30
CA GLY A 198 -21.44 5.45 11.34
C GLY A 198 -21.51 3.96 10.99
N LEU A 199 -20.80 3.51 9.94
CA LEU A 199 -20.85 2.13 9.44
C LEU A 199 -19.88 1.19 10.15
N GLY A 200 -18.91 1.74 10.89
CA GLY A 200 -17.92 0.99 11.63
C GLY A 200 -16.51 1.51 11.41
N ARG A 201 -15.70 1.40 12.45
CA ARG A 201 -14.29 1.79 12.46
C ARG A 201 -13.47 0.79 13.24
N ILE A 202 -12.26 0.52 12.78
CA ILE A 202 -11.28 -0.35 13.44
C ILE A 202 -9.94 0.39 13.60
N ARG A 203 -9.22 0.05 14.67
CA ARG A 203 -7.84 0.45 14.93
C ARG A 203 -7.03 -0.81 15.16
N THR A 204 -5.95 -0.94 14.40
CA THR A 204 -5.02 -2.06 14.45
C THR A 204 -3.60 -1.55 14.66
N TRP A 205 -2.71 -2.44 15.08
CA TRP A 205 -1.39 -2.08 15.55
C TRP A 205 -0.35 -3.10 15.11
N GLN A 206 0.86 -2.62 14.85
CA GLN A 206 2.05 -3.39 14.47
C GLN A 206 3.23 -2.96 15.33
N GLU A 207 3.96 -3.94 15.87
CA GLU A 207 5.28 -3.75 16.48
C GLU A 207 6.33 -3.63 15.37
N ILE A 208 7.19 -2.62 15.47
CA ILE A 208 8.29 -2.47 14.54
C ILE A 208 9.54 -3.14 15.12
N HIS A 209 9.89 -4.27 14.52
CA HIS A 209 11.14 -4.97 14.80
C HIS A 209 12.25 -4.49 13.84
N TYR A 210 13.38 -4.06 14.40
CA TYR A 210 14.52 -3.55 13.62
C TYR A 210 15.10 -4.57 12.62
N ASP A 211 14.88 -5.87 12.85
CA ASP A 211 15.38 -6.99 12.05
C ASP A 211 14.31 -7.60 11.12
N ALA A 212 13.15 -6.95 11.01
CA ALA A 212 12.09 -7.33 10.09
C ALA A 212 12.63 -7.50 8.66
N TRP A 213 12.09 -8.48 7.94
CA TRP A 213 12.64 -8.91 6.65
C TRP A 213 12.70 -7.78 5.62
N TYR A 214 11.70 -6.90 5.61
CA TYR A 214 11.60 -5.82 4.64
C TYR A 214 12.70 -4.77 4.82
N PHE A 215 13.20 -4.53 6.04
CA PHE A 215 14.34 -3.61 6.25
C PHE A 215 15.64 -4.14 5.66
N LYS A 216 15.78 -5.46 5.51
CA LYS A 216 16.94 -6.09 4.85
C LYS A 216 16.83 -6.03 3.33
N ALA A 217 15.61 -5.91 2.80
CA ALA A 217 15.33 -5.89 1.37
C ALA A 217 15.10 -4.48 0.80
N HIS A 218 14.76 -3.51 1.65
CA HIS A 218 14.25 -2.21 1.22
C HIS A 218 14.73 -1.10 2.18
N PHE A 219 15.79 -0.38 1.88
CA PHE A 219 16.78 -0.58 0.81
C PHE A 219 18.16 -0.91 1.39
N PHE A 220 19.06 -1.37 0.53
CA PHE A 220 20.47 -1.45 0.90
C PHE A 220 20.97 -0.06 1.33
N GLU A 221 21.56 0.02 2.53
CA GLU A 221 22.05 1.26 3.19
C GLU A 221 21.00 2.32 3.56
N ASP A 222 19.73 2.13 3.19
CA ASP A 222 18.61 3.03 3.50
C ASP A 222 17.35 2.23 3.92
N PRO A 223 17.38 1.55 5.10
CA PRO A 223 16.30 0.67 5.52
C PRO A 223 15.03 1.45 5.87
N VAL A 224 13.93 1.12 5.20
CA VAL A 224 12.61 1.74 5.39
C VAL A 224 11.53 0.72 5.04
N GLN A 225 10.44 0.67 5.81
CA GLN A 225 9.30 -0.19 5.44
C GLN A 225 8.74 0.31 4.09
N PRO A 226 8.56 -0.58 3.10
CA PRO A 226 7.87 -0.23 1.86
C PRO A 226 6.49 0.37 2.14
N GLY A 227 6.16 1.51 1.52
CA GLY A 227 4.83 2.12 1.67
C GLY A 227 3.71 1.20 1.18
N SER A 228 4.02 0.36 0.19
CA SER A 228 3.18 -0.71 -0.32
C SER A 228 2.72 -1.71 0.77
N LEU A 229 3.59 -2.05 1.72
CA LEU A 229 3.21 -2.86 2.90
C LEU A 229 2.31 -2.08 3.88
N GLY A 230 2.44 -0.75 3.95
CA GLY A 230 1.47 0.10 4.64
C GLY A 230 0.08 0.06 4.02
N LEU A 231 -0.01 -0.02 2.68
CA LEU A 231 -1.28 -0.27 2.00
C LEU A 231 -1.82 -1.66 2.33
N GLU A 232 -0.96 -2.69 2.37
CA GLU A 232 -1.35 -4.04 2.80
C GLU A 232 -1.90 -4.06 4.24
N ALA A 233 -1.30 -3.32 5.16
CA ALA A 233 -1.82 -3.17 6.52
C ALA A 233 -3.24 -2.57 6.53
N LEU A 234 -3.50 -1.53 5.73
CA LEU A 234 -4.84 -0.95 5.58
C LEU A 234 -5.86 -1.96 5.03
N ILE A 235 -5.45 -2.76 4.05
CA ILE A 235 -6.28 -3.82 3.46
C ILE A 235 -6.61 -4.88 4.49
N GLN A 236 -5.60 -5.33 5.24
CA GLN A 236 -5.78 -6.27 6.34
C GLN A 236 -6.72 -5.68 7.40
N SER A 237 -6.56 -4.42 7.82
CA SER A 237 -7.47 -3.78 8.76
C SER A 237 -8.91 -3.74 8.23
N ALA A 238 -9.11 -3.45 6.93
CA ALA A 238 -10.43 -3.47 6.30
C ALA A 238 -11.04 -4.88 6.30
N ARG A 239 -10.27 -5.94 6.03
CA ARG A 239 -10.73 -7.34 6.15
C ARG A 239 -11.17 -7.66 7.57
N ALA A 240 -10.38 -7.25 8.57
CA ALA A 240 -10.72 -7.42 9.98
C ALA A 240 -12.00 -6.65 10.35
N LEU A 241 -12.19 -5.42 9.84
CA LEU A 241 -13.42 -4.65 10.02
C LEU A 241 -14.63 -5.42 9.48
N VAL A 242 -14.57 -5.90 8.23
CA VAL A 242 -15.65 -6.66 7.59
C VAL A 242 -15.99 -7.93 8.39
N HIS A 243 -14.98 -8.66 8.87
CA HIS A 243 -15.19 -9.83 9.72
C HIS A 243 -15.84 -9.46 11.05
N MET A 244 -15.33 -8.45 11.78
CA MET A 244 -15.87 -8.02 13.08
C MET A 244 -17.28 -7.43 12.98
N LYS A 245 -17.65 -6.88 11.81
CA LYS A 245 -19.02 -6.43 11.52
C LYS A 245 -20.00 -7.56 11.27
N GLY A 246 -19.52 -8.80 11.12
CA GLY A 246 -20.35 -9.96 10.79
C GLY A 246 -20.82 -9.95 9.33
N TRP A 247 -20.28 -9.09 8.47
CA TRP A 247 -20.74 -9.00 7.07
C TRP A 247 -20.37 -10.21 6.22
N LEU A 248 -19.49 -11.09 6.72
CA LEU A 248 -19.18 -12.36 6.06
C LEU A 248 -20.27 -13.43 6.25
N GLU A 249 -21.23 -13.21 7.16
CA GLU A 249 -22.26 -14.21 7.45
C GLU A 249 -23.10 -14.52 6.20
N GLY A 250 -23.19 -15.80 5.86
CA GLY A 250 -23.93 -16.27 4.69
C GLY A 250 -23.13 -16.34 3.38
N ILE A 251 -21.85 -15.95 3.36
CA ILE A 251 -20.97 -16.16 2.21
C ILE A 251 -20.31 -17.54 2.32
N ASP A 252 -20.68 -18.47 1.44
CA ASP A 252 -20.07 -19.80 1.36
C ASP A 252 -18.66 -19.71 0.77
N ASN A 253 -17.67 -20.31 1.45
CA ASN A 253 -16.26 -20.37 1.04
C ASN A 253 -15.71 -19.00 0.57
N PRO A 254 -15.61 -18.01 1.48
CA PRO A 254 -15.31 -16.63 1.12
C PRO A 254 -13.92 -16.48 0.46
N VAL A 255 -13.90 -15.84 -0.71
CA VAL A 255 -12.68 -15.43 -1.43
C VAL A 255 -12.56 -13.91 -1.38
N TRP A 256 -11.41 -13.41 -0.96
CA TRP A 256 -11.15 -11.98 -0.89
C TRP A 256 -10.57 -11.46 -2.21
N GLU A 257 -11.03 -10.29 -2.61
CA GLU A 257 -10.55 -9.54 -3.76
C GLU A 257 -10.02 -8.19 -3.25
N HIS A 258 -8.72 -7.97 -3.45
CA HIS A 258 -8.09 -6.66 -3.27
C HIS A 258 -6.80 -6.55 -4.12
N PRO A 259 -6.60 -5.45 -4.88
CA PRO A 259 -7.57 -4.37 -5.13
C PRO A 259 -8.84 -4.89 -5.81
N VAL A 260 -9.97 -4.25 -5.54
CA VAL A 260 -11.20 -4.55 -6.27
C VAL A 260 -11.05 -4.08 -7.71
N VAL A 261 -11.28 -4.97 -8.67
CA VAL A 261 -11.13 -4.68 -10.09
C VAL A 261 -12.03 -3.51 -10.49
N GLY A 262 -11.43 -2.53 -11.19
CA GLY A 262 -12.10 -1.32 -11.65
C GLY A 262 -12.36 -0.27 -10.56
N PHE A 263 -12.04 -0.54 -9.29
CA PHE A 263 -12.18 0.44 -8.22
C PHE A 263 -10.92 1.32 -8.16
N PRO A 264 -11.05 2.66 -8.28
CA PRO A 264 -9.90 3.55 -8.18
C PRO A 264 -9.44 3.65 -6.73
N LEU A 265 -8.13 3.59 -6.51
CA LEU A 265 -7.52 3.88 -5.21
C LEU A 265 -6.50 5.01 -5.35
N SER A 266 -6.24 5.72 -4.25
CA SER A 266 -5.22 6.75 -4.16
C SER A 266 -4.58 6.78 -2.79
N TRP A 267 -3.34 7.21 -2.69
CA TRP A 267 -2.63 7.32 -1.42
C TRP A 267 -1.75 8.56 -1.37
N LYS A 268 -1.46 8.99 -0.14
CA LYS A 268 -0.47 10.02 0.17
C LYS A 268 0.45 9.55 1.28
N TYR A 269 1.75 9.75 1.09
CA TYR A 269 2.80 9.44 2.05
C TYR A 269 3.57 10.70 2.43
N ARG A 270 3.59 11.05 3.72
CA ARG A 270 4.38 12.18 4.26
C ARG A 270 5.18 11.79 5.50
N GLY A 271 5.67 10.56 5.52
CA GLY A 271 6.58 10.08 6.55
C GLY A 271 7.07 8.67 6.24
N GLN A 272 7.83 8.11 7.15
CA GLN A 272 8.48 6.82 6.95
C GLN A 272 8.57 5.99 8.23
N VAL A 273 8.47 4.68 8.07
CA VAL A 273 8.73 3.71 9.13
C VAL A 273 10.15 3.19 8.94
N VAL A 274 11.03 3.50 9.90
CA VAL A 274 12.46 3.14 9.89
C VAL A 274 12.76 2.24 11.09
N PRO A 275 13.89 1.50 11.12
CA PRO A 275 14.18 0.52 12.17
C PRO A 275 14.19 1.05 13.61
N LYS A 276 14.35 2.36 13.80
CA LYS A 276 14.32 3.04 15.12
C LYS A 276 12.90 3.36 15.64
N ARG A 277 11.87 3.08 14.86
CA ARG A 277 10.45 3.28 15.23
C ARG A 277 9.97 2.12 16.10
N ASN A 278 8.95 2.36 16.92
CA ASN A 278 8.45 1.34 17.84
C ASN A 278 7.17 0.71 17.33
N GLU A 279 6.26 1.52 16.79
CA GLU A 279 4.94 1.06 16.43
C GLU A 279 4.35 1.76 15.21
N VAL A 280 3.46 1.04 14.53
CA VAL A 280 2.55 1.58 13.54
C VAL A 280 1.11 1.34 13.98
N VAL A 281 0.31 2.40 14.00
CA VAL A 281 -1.15 2.35 14.23
C VAL A 281 -1.86 2.58 12.92
N THR A 282 -2.74 1.65 12.55
CA THR A 282 -3.54 1.71 11.33
C THR A 282 -5.01 1.86 11.70
N GLU A 283 -5.66 2.93 11.21
CA GLU A 283 -7.07 3.19 11.40
C GLU A 283 -7.82 3.09 10.07
N VAL A 284 -8.92 2.33 10.07
CA VAL A 284 -9.80 2.17 8.91
C VAL A 284 -11.25 2.39 9.34
N GLU A 285 -12.03 3.10 8.53
CA GLU A 285 -13.47 3.24 8.70
C GLU A 285 -14.22 2.96 7.40
N ALA A 286 -15.42 2.39 7.53
CA ALA A 286 -16.28 2.12 6.38
C ALA A 286 -16.99 3.41 5.93
N LEU A 287 -16.86 3.71 4.65
CA LEU A 287 -17.54 4.81 3.97
C LEU A 287 -18.86 4.33 3.34
N LYS A 288 -18.83 3.15 2.72
CA LYS A 288 -19.97 2.53 2.04
C LYS A 288 -19.88 1.01 2.08
N VAL A 289 -21.03 0.36 2.17
CA VAL A 289 -21.16 -1.10 2.17
C VAL A 289 -22.21 -1.47 1.13
N ASP A 290 -21.82 -2.30 0.16
CA ASP A 290 -22.73 -2.90 -0.81
C ASP A 290 -22.78 -4.41 -0.57
N ILE A 291 -23.95 -4.91 -0.19
CA ILE A 291 -24.19 -6.33 0.10
C ILE A 291 -25.11 -6.91 -0.98
N VAL A 292 -24.64 -7.96 -1.64
CA VAL A 292 -25.45 -8.84 -2.47
C VAL A 292 -25.58 -10.16 -1.70
N GLU A 293 -26.76 -10.40 -1.15
CA GLU A 293 -27.03 -11.48 -0.19
C GLU A 293 -26.58 -12.85 -0.73
N GLY A 294 -25.73 -13.54 0.04
CA GLY A 294 -25.14 -14.83 -0.32
C GLY A 294 -24.09 -14.79 -1.44
N GLU A 295 -23.91 -13.68 -2.13
CA GLU A 295 -23.01 -13.57 -3.27
C GLU A 295 -21.74 -12.79 -2.95
N SER A 296 -21.87 -11.54 -2.48
CA SER A 296 -20.71 -10.68 -2.23
C SER A 296 -20.97 -9.53 -1.26
N VAL A 297 -19.90 -9.06 -0.62
CA VAL A 297 -19.87 -7.82 0.15
C VAL A 297 -18.70 -6.99 -0.33
N THR A 298 -18.98 -5.77 -0.79
CA THR A 298 -17.96 -4.78 -1.14
C THR A 298 -18.00 -3.65 -0.12
N VAL A 299 -16.86 -3.33 0.47
CA VAL A 299 -16.75 -2.25 1.46
C VAL A 299 -15.72 -1.25 1.00
N GLU A 300 -16.20 -0.04 0.74
CA GLU A 300 -15.36 1.14 0.52
C GLU A 300 -14.97 1.73 1.89
N VAL A 301 -13.70 2.07 2.03
CA VAL A 301 -13.11 2.46 3.30
C VAL A 301 -12.17 3.66 3.14
N PHE A 302 -12.08 4.45 4.21
CA PHE A 302 -11.05 5.47 4.42
C PHE A 302 -9.97 4.94 5.36
N GLY A 303 -8.71 5.24 5.05
CA GLY A 303 -7.55 4.69 5.75
C GLY A 303 -6.52 5.72 6.19
N THR A 304 -5.97 5.57 7.39
CA THR A 304 -4.78 6.32 7.83
C THR A 304 -3.79 5.45 8.58
N GLN A 305 -2.51 5.83 8.51
CA GLN A 305 -1.46 5.20 9.30
C GLN A 305 -0.63 6.22 10.06
N TRP A 306 -0.19 5.80 11.24
CA TRP A 306 0.57 6.60 12.19
C TRP A 306 1.80 5.82 12.64
N VAL A 307 2.95 6.47 12.76
CA VAL A 307 4.17 5.88 13.31
C VAL A 307 4.64 6.69 14.51
N ASP A 308 4.78 6.06 15.67
CA ASP A 308 5.08 6.75 16.95
C ASP A 308 4.23 8.03 17.16
N GLY A 309 2.96 7.97 16.77
CA GLY A 309 2.01 9.08 16.88
C GLY A 309 2.05 10.15 15.78
N LEU A 310 2.97 10.06 14.80
CA LEU A 310 3.02 10.91 13.62
C LEU A 310 2.14 10.34 12.49
N ARG A 311 1.22 11.13 11.93
CA ARG A 311 0.39 10.70 10.79
C ARG A 311 1.23 10.63 9.53
N ILE A 312 1.39 9.46 8.93
CA ILE A 312 2.28 9.29 7.77
C ILE A 312 1.51 9.02 6.50
N TYR A 313 0.49 8.17 6.51
CA TYR A 313 -0.25 7.78 5.31
C TYR A 313 -1.74 8.14 5.41
N GLU A 314 -2.33 8.46 4.26
CA GLU A 314 -3.76 8.63 4.06
C GLU A 314 -4.15 7.97 2.74
N VAL A 315 -5.19 7.16 2.78
CA VAL A 315 -5.82 6.52 1.62
C VAL A 315 -7.29 6.95 1.65
N PRO A 316 -7.66 7.99 0.86
CA PRO A 316 -8.98 8.60 0.95
C PRO A 316 -10.14 7.64 0.65
N SER A 317 -9.91 6.73 -0.30
CA SER A 317 -10.86 5.68 -0.65
C SER A 317 -10.11 4.49 -1.26
N PHE A 318 -10.44 3.31 -0.78
CA PHE A 318 -10.12 2.02 -1.38
C PHE A 318 -11.23 1.03 -1.02
N ALA A 319 -11.32 -0.10 -1.73
CA ALA A 319 -12.35 -1.10 -1.47
C ALA A 319 -11.76 -2.48 -1.27
N VAL A 320 -12.30 -3.22 -0.31
CA VAL A 320 -12.14 -4.68 -0.20
C VAL A 320 -13.45 -5.34 -0.60
N ARG A 321 -13.37 -6.46 -1.31
CA ARG A 321 -14.53 -7.30 -1.59
C ARG A 321 -14.28 -8.72 -1.09
N VAL A 322 -15.32 -9.34 -0.60
CA VAL A 322 -15.40 -10.77 -0.38
C VAL A 322 -16.58 -11.33 -1.17
N ARG A 323 -16.39 -12.46 -1.83
CA ARG A 323 -17.40 -13.14 -2.64
C ARG A 323 -17.41 -14.63 -2.36
N ALA A 324 -18.52 -15.29 -2.64
CA ALA A 324 -18.56 -16.74 -2.65
C ALA A 324 -17.58 -17.28 -3.72
N ALA A 325 -16.92 -18.40 -3.44
CA ALA A 325 -16.10 -19.07 -4.44
C ALA A 325 -16.95 -19.48 -5.66
N ASP A 326 -16.36 -19.38 -6.85
CA ASP A 326 -16.99 -19.80 -8.12
C ASP A 326 -17.23 -21.33 -8.16
#